data_AF-A0A0J8CI06-F1
#
_entry.id   AF-A0A0J8CI06-F1
#
_cell.length_a   1.000
_cell.length_b   1.000
_cell.length_c   1.000
_cell.angle_alpha   90.00
_cell.angle_beta   90.00
_cell.angle_gamma   90.00
#
_symmetry.space_group_name_H-M   'P 1'
#
loop_
_entity.id
_entity.type
_entity.pdbx_description
1 polymer ?
#
loop_
_entity_poly.entity_id
_entity_poly.type
_entity_poly.pdbx_seq_one_letter_code
_entity_poly.pdbx_strand_id
1 'polypeptide(L)'
;MILWVYNIIFDRLPKNGKTYLEDTTKHLNEYGDNGLRTLALAYKKLEESEFSDWNNEFLKAKSSIGSDRDVNLERVSDMMERDLILVGATAVEDKLQKGFV
;
A
#
# COMPACT_ATOMS: atom_id res chain seq x y z
N MET A 1 8.84 2.43 0.62
CA MET A 1 7.93 1.82 1.61
C MET A 1 6.55 2.39 1.39
N ILE A 2 5.54 1.54 1.38
CA ILE A 2 4.16 1.85 1.02
C ILE A 2 3.27 1.38 2.18
N LEU A 3 2.33 2.23 2.60
CA LEU A 3 1.42 2.02 3.73
C LEU A 3 -0.01 2.25 3.25
N TRP A 4 -0.83 1.21 3.27
CA TRP A 4 -2.24 1.28 2.84
C TRP A 4 -3.12 0.39 3.73
N VAL A 5 -4.44 0.45 3.47
CA VAL A 5 -5.39 -0.55 3.99
C VAL A 5 -4.93 -1.93 3.57
N TYR A 6 -4.97 -2.88 4.50
CA TYR A 6 -4.38 -4.20 4.31
C TYR A 6 -4.92 -4.96 3.10
N ASN A 7 -6.23 -4.86 2.82
CA ASN A 7 -6.84 -5.51 1.66
C ASN A 7 -6.24 -5.00 0.35
N ILE A 8 -5.98 -3.69 0.26
CA ILE A 8 -5.35 -3.09 -0.91
C ILE A 8 -3.93 -3.63 -1.07
N ILE A 9 -3.12 -3.66 0.00
CA ILE A 9 -1.75 -4.21 -0.05
C ILE A 9 -1.76 -5.67 -0.49
N PHE A 10 -2.69 -6.47 0.00
CA PHE A 10 -2.77 -7.91 -0.29
C PHE A 10 -3.03 -8.20 -1.77
N ASP A 11 -3.82 -7.36 -2.43
CA ASP A 11 -4.04 -7.42 -3.89
C ASP A 11 -2.79 -7.03 -4.70
N ARG A 12 -1.83 -6.33 -4.08
CA ARG A 12 -0.58 -5.88 -4.71
C ARG A 12 0.61 -6.81 -4.45
N LEU A 13 0.43 -7.87 -3.66
CA LEU A 13 1.47 -8.87 -3.41
C LEU A 13 1.62 -9.82 -4.61
N PRO A 14 2.86 -10.24 -4.96
CA PRO A 14 3.07 -11.21 -6.01
C PRO A 14 2.57 -12.59 -5.57
N LYS A 15 2.26 -13.47 -6.53
CA LYS A 15 1.68 -14.80 -6.25
C LYS A 15 2.52 -15.65 -5.28
N ASN A 16 3.85 -15.49 -5.34
CA ASN A 16 4.82 -16.19 -4.49
C ASN A 16 5.20 -15.41 -3.22
N GLY A 17 4.71 -14.18 -3.02
CA GLY A 17 5.05 -13.31 -1.89
C GLY A 17 4.08 -13.38 -0.70
N LYS A 18 3.32 -14.47 -0.58
CA LYS A 18 2.21 -14.62 0.37
C LYS A 18 2.53 -15.42 1.62
N THR A 19 3.81 -15.67 1.91
CA THR A 19 4.26 -16.53 3.03
C THR A 19 3.66 -16.14 4.38
N TYR A 20 3.58 -14.84 4.69
CA TYR A 20 3.04 -14.35 5.96
C TYR A 20 1.60 -13.82 5.86
N LEU A 21 0.93 -14.04 4.72
CA LEU A 21 -0.36 -13.43 4.44
C LEU A 21 -1.44 -13.94 5.40
N GLU A 22 -1.52 -15.25 5.62
CA GLU A 22 -2.55 -15.87 6.46
C GLU A 22 -2.45 -15.40 7.91
N ASP A 23 -1.26 -15.49 8.51
CA ASP A 23 -1.01 -15.05 9.88
C ASP A 23 -1.27 -13.54 10.05
N THR A 24 -0.80 -12.72 9.11
CA THR A 24 -1.02 -11.27 9.14
C THR A 24 -2.52 -10.95 9.03
N THR A 25 -3.25 -11.65 8.18
CA THR A 25 -4.71 -11.49 8.01
C THR A 25 -5.45 -11.82 9.30
N LYS A 26 -5.06 -12.89 9.99
CA LYS A 26 -5.65 -13.26 11.27
C LYS A 26 -5.48 -12.15 12.32
N HIS A 27 -4.26 -11.65 12.51
CA HIS A 27 -4.00 -10.57 13.46
C HIS A 27 -4.76 -9.28 13.09
N LEU A 28 -4.82 -8.93 11.81
CA LEU A 28 -5.55 -7.76 11.32
C LEU A 28 -7.05 -7.85 11.61
N ASN A 29 -7.66 -9.04 11.46
CA ASN A 29 -9.06 -9.25 11.80
C ASN A 29 -9.28 -9.12 13.30
N GLU A 30 -8.42 -9.73 14.13
CA GLU A 30 -8.47 -9.60 15.59
C GLU A 30 -8.35 -8.14 16.03
N TYR A 31 -7.47 -7.35 15.39
CA TYR A 31 -7.33 -5.92 15.67
C TYR A 31 -8.58 -5.13 15.27
N GLY A 32 -9.17 -5.46 14.11
CA GLY A 32 -10.41 -4.84 13.64
C GLY A 32 -11.60 -5.12 14.55
N ASP A 33 -11.73 -6.36 15.04
CA ASP A 33 -12.78 -6.77 15.99
C ASP A 33 -12.67 -6.03 17.33
N ASN A 34 -11.44 -5.66 17.71
CA ASN A 34 -11.18 -4.84 18.90
C ASN A 34 -11.32 -3.32 18.64
N GLY A 35 -11.78 -2.91 17.46
CA GLY A 35 -11.99 -1.50 17.11
C GLY A 35 -10.71 -0.71 16.80
N LEU A 36 -9.58 -1.38 16.58
CA LEU A 36 -8.32 -0.74 16.21
C LEU A 36 -8.29 -0.43 14.71
N ARG A 37 -7.71 0.71 14.34
CA ARG A 37 -7.42 1.00 12.93
C ARG A 37 -6.21 0.22 12.49
N THR A 38 -6.37 -0.54 11.41
CA THR A 38 -5.31 -1.39 10.89
C THR A 38 -4.70 -0.86 9.59
N LEU A 39 -3.39 -1.01 9.45
CA LEU A 39 -2.66 -0.71 8.22
C LEU A 39 -1.68 -1.84 7.91
N ALA A 40 -1.43 -2.10 6.63
CA ALA A 40 -0.37 -3.01 6.21
C ALA A 40 0.80 -2.24 5.58
N LEU A 41 2.00 -2.73 5.83
CA LEU A 41 3.25 -2.18 5.36
C LEU A 41 3.87 -3.12 4.34
N ALA A 42 4.24 -2.58 3.19
CA ALA A 42 4.96 -3.32 2.17
C ALA A 42 6.01 -2.43 1.49
N TYR A 43 6.97 -3.05 0.82
CA TYR A 43 7.93 -2.32 -0.01
C TYR A 43 8.23 -3.07 -1.31
N LYS A 44 8.69 -2.33 -2.31
CA LYS A 44 9.26 -2.88 -3.54
C LYS A 44 10.76 -2.60 -3.52
N LYS A 45 11.56 -3.62 -3.81
CA LYS A 45 12.97 -3.39 -4.16
C LYS A 45 13.02 -3.05 -5.64
N LEU A 46 13.69 -1.97 -5.98
CA LEU A 46 13.84 -1.48 -7.35
C LEU A 46 15.31 -1.35 -7.65
N GLU A 47 15.69 -1.74 -8.86
CA GLU A 47 16.99 -1.39 -9.40
C GLU A 47 16.97 0.07 -9.89
N GLU A 48 18.14 0.69 -9.94
CA GLU A 48 18.26 2.12 -10.29
C GLU A 48 17.70 2.44 -11.69
N SER A 49 17.89 1.53 -12.64
CA SER A 49 17.32 1.66 -14.00
C SER A 49 15.80 1.65 -13.99
N GLU A 50 15.18 0.75 -13.22
CA GLU A 50 13.71 0.65 -13.13
C GLU A 50 13.11 1.92 -12.53
N PHE A 51 13.76 2.45 -11.49
CA PHE A 51 13.37 3.71 -10.89
C PHE A 51 13.51 4.88 -11.88
N SER A 52 14.63 4.96 -12.60
CA SER A 52 14.88 6.00 -13.59
C SER A 52 13.81 6.01 -14.69
N ASP A 53 13.51 4.83 -15.26
CA ASP A 53 12.49 4.67 -16.31
C ASP A 53 11.10 5.08 -15.81
N TRP A 54 10.72 4.61 -14.63
CA TRP A 54 9.45 5.00 -14.01
C TRP A 54 9.39 6.50 -13.73
N ASN A 55 10.45 7.10 -13.21
CA ASN A 55 10.49 8.52 -12.86
C ASN A 55 10.34 9.39 -14.12
N ASN A 56 10.93 8.98 -15.24
CA ASN A 56 10.73 9.64 -16.53
C ASN A 56 9.26 9.61 -16.97
N GLU A 57 8.59 8.47 -16.83
CA GLU A 57 7.15 8.34 -17.13
C GLU A 57 6.28 9.16 -16.16
N PHE A 58 6.64 9.19 -14.88
CA PHE A 58 5.95 9.98 -13.86
C PHE A 58 6.05 11.48 -14.15
N LEU A 59 7.22 11.97 -14.53
CA LEU A 59 7.43 13.36 -14.89
C LEU A 59 6.63 13.76 -16.13
N LYS A 60 6.56 12.89 -17.14
CA LYS A 60 5.72 13.09 -18.34
C LYS A 60 4.23 13.13 -17.98
N ALA A 61 3.76 12.19 -17.16
CA ALA A 61 2.38 12.17 -16.70
C ALA A 61 2.03 13.45 -15.91
N LYS A 62 2.94 13.89 -15.03
CA LYS A 62 2.76 15.09 -14.20
C LYS A 62 2.71 16.38 -15.01
N SER A 63 3.49 16.49 -16.10
CA SER A 63 3.55 17.67 -16.97
C SER A 63 2.48 17.69 -18.07
N SER A 64 1.73 16.59 -18.24
CA SER A 64 0.59 16.54 -19.16
C SER A 64 -0.51 17.53 -18.74
N ILE A 65 -1.20 18.11 -19.73
CA ILE A 65 -2.29 19.08 -19.53
C ILE A 65 -3.56 18.47 -20.14
N GLY A 66 -4.67 18.53 -19.41
CA GLY A 66 -5.97 18.03 -19.85
C GLY A 66 -6.47 16.85 -19.04
N SER A 67 -7.56 16.24 -19.51
CA SER A 67 -8.29 15.14 -18.83
C SER A 67 -7.44 13.89 -18.60
N ASP A 68 -6.43 13.66 -19.42
CA ASP A 68 -5.65 12.42 -19.40
C ASP A 68 -4.58 12.42 -18.30
N ARG A 69 -4.35 13.57 -17.64
CA ARG A 69 -3.34 13.72 -16.60
C ARG A 69 -3.58 12.78 -15.43
N ASP A 70 -4.81 12.76 -14.90
CA ASP A 70 -5.12 11.97 -13.71
C ASP A 70 -5.07 10.46 -14.01
N VAL A 71 -5.56 10.06 -15.19
CA VAL A 71 -5.46 8.66 -15.68
C VAL A 71 -4.00 8.22 -15.83
N ASN A 72 -3.14 9.08 -16.39
CA ASN A 72 -1.72 8.77 -16.55
C ASN A 72 -0.99 8.70 -15.20
N LEU A 73 -1.30 9.60 -14.27
CA LEU A 73 -0.72 9.57 -12.93
C LEU A 73 -1.16 8.32 -12.15
N GLU A 74 -2.42 7.92 -12.27
CA GLU A 74 -2.93 6.68 -11.67
C GLU A 74 -2.22 5.47 -12.25
N ARG A 75 -2.11 5.36 -13.59
CA ARG A 75 -1.39 4.28 -14.26
C ARG A 75 0.06 4.18 -13.80
N VAL A 76 0.77 5.30 -13.74
CA VAL A 76 2.19 5.31 -13.35
C VAL A 76 2.34 4.98 -11.86
N SER A 77 1.43 5.45 -11.00
CA SER A 77 1.43 5.08 -9.57
C SER A 77 1.16 3.58 -9.39
N ASP A 78 0.21 3.03 -10.14
CA ASP A 78 -0.15 1.61 -10.13
C ASP A 78 1.03 0.69 -10.44
N MET A 79 1.94 1.11 -11.34
CA MET A 79 3.16 0.36 -11.67
C MET A 79 4.12 0.22 -10.46
N MET A 80 4.19 1.23 -9.60
CA MET A 80 5.02 1.21 -8.40
C MET A 80 4.39 0.44 -7.25
N GLU A 81 3.06 0.36 -7.24
CA GLU A 81 2.27 -0.33 -6.22
C GLU A 81 1.91 -1.76 -6.63
N ARG A 82 2.82 -2.47 -7.30
CA ARG A 82 2.68 -3.88 -7.68
C ARG A 82 3.94 -4.66 -7.32
N ASP A 83 3.77 -5.97 -7.10
CA ASP A 83 4.83 -6.89 -6.72
C ASP A 83 5.52 -6.48 -5.41
N LEU A 84 4.70 -6.06 -4.45
CA LEU A 84 5.17 -5.61 -3.14
C LEU A 84 5.55 -6.79 -2.26
N ILE A 85 6.53 -6.58 -1.39
CA ILE A 85 6.94 -7.51 -0.34
C ILE A 85 6.28 -7.07 0.96
N LEU A 86 5.41 -7.92 1.51
CA LEU A 86 4.76 -7.68 2.80
C LEU A 86 5.81 -7.66 3.91
N VAL A 87 5.81 -6.60 4.71
CA VAL A 87 6.64 -6.46 5.91
C VAL A 87 5.84 -6.85 7.15
N GLY A 88 4.58 -6.42 7.21
CA GLY A 88 3.70 -6.71 8.34
C GLY A 88 2.50 -5.76 8.41
N ALA A 89 1.92 -5.68 9.60
CA ALA A 89 0.76 -4.84 9.89
C ALA A 89 0.96 -4.03 11.17
N THR A 90 0.27 -2.89 11.25
CA THR A 90 0.15 -2.10 12.47
C THR A 90 -1.32 -1.97 12.86
N ALA A 91 -1.57 -1.81 14.16
CA ALA A 91 -2.87 -1.49 14.70
C ALA A 91 -2.73 -0.25 15.60
N VAL A 92 -3.60 0.72 15.38
CA VAL A 92 -3.62 1.99 16.08
C VAL A 92 -4.94 2.11 16.82
N GLU A 93 -4.86 2.27 18.13
CA GLU A 93 -6.01 2.58 18.96
C GLU A 93 -6.34 4.07 18.84
N ASP A 94 -7.57 4.39 18.45
CA ASP A 94 -8.08 5.75 18.55
C ASP A 94 -8.31 6.05 20.03
N LYS A 95 -7.51 6.94 20.63
CA LYS A 95 -7.74 7.39 22.01
C LYS A 95 -9.07 8.16 22.08
N LEU A 96 -10.11 7.49 22.54
CA LEU A 96 -11.37 8.13 22.92
C LEU A 96 -11.15 8.98 24.19
N GLN A 97 -11.81 10.13 24.29
CA GLN A 97 -11.80 10.93 25.52
C GLN A 97 -12.41 10.11 26.67
N LYS A 98 -11.80 10.14 27.86
CA LYS A 98 -12.33 9.51 29.07
C LYS A 98 -13.70 10.13 29.42
N GLY A 99 -14.80 9.42 29.17
CA GLY A 99 -16.13 9.90 29.53
C GLY A 99 -17.32 9.30 28.80
N PHE A 100 -17.13 8.43 27.81
CA PHE A 100 -18.23 7.76 27.12
C PHE A 100 -18.15 6.25 27.39
N VAL A 101 -19.04 5.78 28.26
CA VAL A 101 -19.52 4.38 28.36
C VAL A 101 -20.90 4.32 27.71
#